data_AF-A0A7G2C451-F1
#
_entry.id   AF-A0A7G2C451-F1
#
_cell.length_a   1.000
_cell.length_b   1.000
_cell.length_c   1.000
_cell.angle_alpha   90.00
_cell.angle_beta   90.00
_cell.angle_gamma   90.00
#
_symmetry.space_group_name_H-M   'P 1'
#
loop_
_entity.id
_entity.type
_entity.pdbx_description
1 polymer ?
#
loop_
_entity_poly.entity_id
_entity_poly.type
_entity_poly.pdbx_seq_one_letter_code
_entity_poly.pdbx_strand_id
1 'polypeptide(L)'
;MTVYTVCVYVLLGSVPFCTPPTFLHYRSSLPPPNSFVEMFRRLHSRIIGAGAVCGLPSTAPAEVFLKSLPPPEEVDPLKYRRFKEEEAQYRQSGGKPAASDPFFRFVSGAAGHKHCVLLTQEGNMVTFGDNRFGQTAGVKEGESSIGGGVHQGDQDWSPLYVDLAGIFKQDLALRTRATCGTNFTIVYQQGTRRAIAFGNNHLGQLGVGGKSAVDNTVGFQQWDPLASWWPSQDKSVVIEEVVTGYNHSVARLTDGSLYAFGSNTWGELGIGSTVSPMMASRISAFDHRPQRVRKVAAGNSFTLFLTEEGRVYGCGATNNGQLPPNSFEPVPIPLTRAFQVRHDGPATSDKLIRVKDIACVGSMSVFLSEKDEILIQGSFPQFGVTIPSPRFVAVDQTSVVEKFVALAGGGVQPSDFSVDRIVGGPSNLFVVYKNGFVAGMGANSEGQIYCERKTFKGKSVNVAPTHAVKELLPVFVPTAGGGASKNTWFTAGMGFTLLVDDDERYHIPETTRPIELPPGETDQRKLQARRQRLTKALK
;
A
#
# COMPACT_ATOMS: atom_id res chain seq x y z
N MET A 1 -2.85 76.08 -15.82
CA MET A 1 -2.60 75.62 -17.19
C MET A 1 -3.86 74.88 -17.65
N THR A 2 -4.86 75.60 -18.19
CA THR A 2 -5.21 75.69 -19.64
C THR A 2 -5.67 74.33 -20.19
N VAL A 3 -6.86 74.08 -20.77
CA VAL A 3 -8.05 74.86 -21.21
C VAL A 3 -9.26 73.91 -21.28
N TYR A 4 -10.46 74.47 -21.14
CA TYR A 4 -11.82 73.93 -21.34
C TYR A 4 -12.13 73.37 -22.74
N THR A 5 -13.20 72.57 -22.88
CA THR A 5 -14.33 72.62 -23.87
C THR A 5 -15.08 71.27 -23.79
N VAL A 6 -16.23 71.14 -23.11
CA VAL A 6 -17.64 71.53 -23.43
C VAL A 6 -18.30 70.69 -24.56
N CYS A 7 -19.29 69.88 -24.11
CA CYS A 7 -20.62 69.49 -24.63
C CYS A 7 -20.86 69.29 -26.16
N VAL A 8 -21.68 68.35 -26.64
CA VAL A 8 -23.16 68.29 -26.51
C VAL A 8 -23.71 66.97 -27.10
N TYR A 9 -24.74 66.48 -26.42
CA TYR A 9 -25.80 65.49 -26.70
C TYR A 9 -26.11 64.98 -28.13
N VAL A 10 -26.62 63.73 -28.24
CA VAL A 10 -28.06 63.36 -28.39
C VAL A 10 -28.24 61.91 -28.94
N LEU A 11 -28.90 61.07 -28.13
CA LEU A 11 -29.90 60.01 -28.40
C LEU A 11 -29.62 58.68 -29.15
N LEU A 12 -30.33 57.68 -28.59
CA LEU A 12 -30.93 56.44 -29.14
C LEU A 12 -30.06 55.16 -29.15
N GLY A 13 -30.61 54.12 -28.53
CA GLY A 13 -30.32 52.73 -28.91
C GLY A 13 -30.03 51.79 -27.75
N SER A 14 -31.06 51.13 -27.27
CA SER A 14 -31.04 49.91 -26.45
C SER A 14 -30.14 48.82 -27.06
N VAL A 15 -29.22 48.25 -26.25
CA VAL A 15 -28.53 46.97 -26.57
C VAL A 15 -28.24 46.20 -25.27
N PRO A 16 -28.68 44.95 -25.12
CA PRO A 16 -28.12 44.00 -24.15
C PRO A 16 -26.98 43.19 -24.79
N PHE A 17 -25.93 42.93 -23.99
CA PHE A 17 -24.92 41.87 -24.15
C PHE A 17 -24.20 41.73 -25.52
N CYS A 18 -22.96 42.24 -25.60
CA CYS A 18 -21.95 41.77 -26.54
C CYS A 18 -20.93 40.85 -25.83
N THR A 19 -20.97 39.57 -26.22
CA THR A 19 -19.86 38.63 -26.47
C THR A 19 -18.48 38.87 -25.82
N PRO A 20 -17.91 37.88 -25.10
CA PRO A 20 -16.47 37.78 -24.91
C PRO A 20 -15.76 37.20 -26.15
N PRO A 21 -14.45 37.43 -26.28
CA PRO A 21 -13.66 37.08 -27.47
C PRO A 21 -13.39 35.58 -27.58
N THR A 22 -13.40 35.11 -28.83
CA THR A 22 -12.76 33.89 -29.30
C THR A 22 -11.23 33.94 -29.05
N PHE A 23 -10.57 32.78 -29.02
CA PHE A 23 -9.14 32.47 -28.76
C PHE A 23 -8.83 32.09 -27.30
N LEU A 24 -8.25 30.95 -26.93
CA LEU A 24 -7.41 29.97 -27.66
C LEU A 24 -7.68 28.54 -27.17
N HIS A 25 -7.93 27.63 -28.10
CA HIS A 25 -7.60 26.22 -27.96
C HIS A 25 -6.07 26.06 -27.84
N TYR A 26 -5.58 25.41 -26.79
CA TYR A 26 -4.29 24.71 -26.77
C TYR A 26 -4.57 23.31 -26.24
N ARG A 27 -4.82 22.32 -27.10
CA ARG A 27 -3.77 21.50 -27.73
C ARG A 27 -2.68 21.13 -26.73
N SER A 28 -2.85 19.94 -26.16
CA SER A 28 -1.75 18.98 -26.08
C SER A 28 -0.91 19.07 -27.35
N SER A 29 0.39 19.28 -27.21
CA SER A 29 1.35 19.20 -28.31
C SER A 29 1.30 17.78 -28.90
N LEU A 30 0.55 17.63 -29.99
CA LEU A 30 0.66 16.52 -30.92
C LEU A 30 1.67 16.90 -32.03
N PRO A 31 2.44 15.92 -32.55
CA PRO A 31 3.36 16.11 -33.68
C PRO A 31 2.60 16.38 -35.00
N PRO A 32 3.29 16.80 -36.08
CA PRO A 32 2.69 17.30 -37.33
C PRO A 32 1.77 16.29 -38.06
N PRO A 33 0.92 16.77 -39.00
CA PRO A 33 -0.11 15.97 -39.66
C PRO A 33 0.53 15.09 -40.75
N ASN A 34 1.14 13.98 -40.32
CA ASN A 34 1.32 12.74 -41.08
C ASN A 34 1.90 11.59 -40.23
N SER A 35 1.87 11.69 -38.90
CA SER A 35 2.10 10.56 -38.02
C SER A 35 0.95 10.44 -37.02
N PHE A 36 0.06 9.49 -37.23
CA PHE A 36 -0.93 9.07 -36.24
C PHE A 36 -0.19 8.65 -34.97
N VAL A 37 -0.11 9.52 -33.96
CA VAL A 37 0.16 9.06 -32.58
C VAL A 37 -1.17 8.51 -32.09
N GLU A 38 -1.37 7.21 -32.30
CA GLU A 38 -2.50 6.49 -31.75
C GLU A 38 -2.49 6.62 -30.22
N MET A 39 -3.47 7.35 -29.69
CA MET A 39 -3.70 7.43 -28.25
C MET A 39 -4.36 6.10 -27.82
N PHE A 40 -3.54 5.09 -27.50
CA PHE A 40 -4.00 3.78 -27.03
C PHE A 40 -4.74 3.91 -25.70
N ARG A 41 -5.75 3.05 -25.45
CA ARG A 41 -6.39 2.93 -24.13
C ARG A 41 -5.32 2.58 -23.08
N ARG A 42 -5.63 2.87 -21.82
CA ARG A 42 -4.71 3.03 -20.68
C ARG A 42 -3.52 2.06 -20.73
N LEU A 43 -2.34 2.63 -20.91
CA LEU A 43 -1.07 1.90 -20.94
C LEU A 43 -0.82 1.07 -19.66
N HIS A 44 -1.46 1.42 -18.55
CA HIS A 44 -1.31 0.77 -17.27
C HIS A 44 -2.66 0.67 -16.54
N SER A 45 -2.76 -0.24 -15.55
CA SER A 45 -3.95 -0.30 -14.68
C SER A 45 -4.24 1.07 -14.10
N ARG A 46 -5.53 1.38 -13.90
CA ARG A 46 -5.92 2.66 -13.34
C ARG A 46 -5.54 2.69 -11.86
N ILE A 47 -4.93 3.78 -11.44
CA ILE A 47 -4.56 4.01 -10.06
C ILE A 47 -5.26 5.29 -9.61
N ILE A 48 -6.05 5.18 -8.56
CA ILE A 48 -6.71 6.31 -7.91
C ILE A 48 -6.00 6.53 -6.60
N GLY A 49 -5.32 7.67 -6.49
CA GLY A 49 -4.62 8.08 -5.28
C GLY A 49 -5.48 9.01 -4.45
N ALA A 50 -5.52 8.77 -3.14
CA ALA A 50 -6.10 9.67 -2.16
C ALA A 50 -5.05 10.10 -1.15
N GLY A 51 -5.07 11.38 -0.81
CA GLY A 51 -4.22 11.99 0.21
C GLY A 51 -2.86 12.46 -0.30
N ALA A 52 -1.85 12.44 0.56
CA ALA A 52 -0.49 12.89 0.30
C ALA A 52 0.35 11.74 -0.29
N VAL A 53 0.02 11.34 -1.52
CA VAL A 53 0.64 10.19 -2.22
C VAL A 53 2.16 10.30 -2.15
N CYS A 54 2.76 9.40 -1.38
CA CYS A 54 4.20 9.39 -1.08
C CYS A 54 4.72 10.79 -0.72
N GLY A 55 4.17 11.46 0.29
CA GLY A 55 4.72 12.74 0.78
C GLY A 55 4.53 13.96 -0.14
N LEU A 56 3.87 13.81 -1.29
CA LEU A 56 3.37 14.94 -2.08
C LEU A 56 2.28 15.69 -1.31
N PRO A 57 1.95 16.94 -1.68
CA PRO A 57 0.84 17.66 -1.07
C PRO A 57 -0.47 16.85 -1.13
N SER A 58 -1.28 16.93 -0.07
CA SER A 58 -2.56 16.26 0.00
C SER A 58 -3.47 16.66 -1.17
N THR A 59 -4.03 15.66 -1.85
CA THR A 59 -4.94 15.83 -2.98
C THR A 59 -6.26 15.09 -2.75
N ALA A 60 -7.34 15.63 -3.32
CA ALA A 60 -8.59 14.89 -3.44
C ALA A 60 -8.37 13.65 -4.33
N PRO A 61 -9.20 12.59 -4.22
CA PRO A 61 -9.06 11.40 -5.04
C PRO A 61 -8.88 11.72 -6.52
N ALA A 62 -7.73 11.34 -7.07
CA ALA A 62 -7.30 11.72 -8.40
C ALA A 62 -6.55 10.57 -9.08
N GLU A 63 -6.51 10.58 -10.42
CA GLU A 63 -5.75 9.57 -11.17
C GLU A 63 -4.25 9.80 -10.96
N VAL A 64 -3.53 8.72 -10.69
CA VAL A 64 -2.07 8.72 -10.58
C VAL A 64 -1.49 8.29 -11.93
N PHE A 65 -0.69 9.17 -12.52
CA PHE A 65 0.05 8.89 -13.75
C PHE A 65 1.52 8.63 -13.46
N LEU A 66 2.01 7.49 -13.97
CA LEU A 66 3.39 7.07 -13.84
C LEU A 66 4.18 7.47 -15.10
N LYS A 67 4.61 8.74 -15.18
CA LYS A 67 5.18 9.31 -16.42
C LYS A 67 6.55 8.73 -16.82
N SER A 68 7.28 8.13 -15.89
CA SER A 68 8.60 7.54 -16.12
C SER A 68 8.57 6.05 -16.47
N LEU A 69 7.39 5.46 -16.72
CA LEU A 69 7.33 4.08 -17.17
C LEU A 69 8.10 3.92 -18.50
N PRO A 70 8.83 2.81 -18.68
CA PRO A 70 9.49 2.51 -19.95
C PRO A 70 8.51 2.56 -21.13
N PRO A 71 8.95 3.01 -22.31
CA PRO A 71 8.18 2.81 -23.54
C PRO A 71 7.86 1.31 -23.71
N PRO A 72 6.60 0.93 -23.95
CA PRO A 72 6.19 -0.48 -24.06
C PRO A 72 6.98 -1.28 -25.09
N GLU A 73 7.32 -0.64 -26.21
CA GLU A 73 8.12 -1.23 -27.28
C GLU A 73 9.54 -1.61 -26.84
N GLU A 74 10.10 -0.92 -25.83
CA GLU A 74 11.39 -1.28 -25.24
C GLU A 74 11.29 -2.42 -24.22
N VAL A 75 10.13 -2.58 -23.57
CA VAL A 75 9.93 -3.61 -22.53
C VAL A 75 9.63 -4.97 -23.16
N ASP A 76 8.59 -5.01 -23.99
CA ASP A 76 8.14 -6.23 -24.65
C ASP A 76 7.49 -5.87 -26.01
N PRO A 77 8.29 -5.88 -27.10
CA PRO A 77 7.81 -5.54 -28.43
C PRO A 77 6.66 -6.43 -28.92
N LEU A 78 6.65 -7.71 -28.54
CA LEU A 78 5.63 -8.67 -28.99
C LEU A 78 4.31 -8.43 -28.26
N LYS A 79 4.36 -8.29 -26.93
CA LYS A 79 3.19 -7.90 -26.14
C LYS A 79 2.64 -6.56 -26.60
N TYR A 80 3.51 -5.59 -26.92
CA TYR A 80 3.05 -4.28 -27.35
C TYR A 80 2.38 -4.33 -28.73
N ARG A 81 2.91 -5.09 -29.70
CA ARG A 81 2.24 -5.30 -31.00
C ARG A 81 0.85 -5.90 -30.83
N ARG A 82 0.74 -6.97 -30.03
CA ARG A 82 -0.55 -7.61 -29.74
C ARG A 82 -1.54 -6.63 -29.08
N PHE A 83 -1.06 -5.85 -28.10
CA PHE A 83 -1.86 -4.82 -27.46
C PHE A 83 -2.39 -3.78 -28.48
N LYS A 84 -1.56 -3.33 -29.42
CA LYS A 84 -1.99 -2.41 -30.50
C LYS A 84 -3.05 -3.03 -31.41
N GLU A 85 -2.90 -4.31 -31.75
CA GLU A 85 -3.86 -5.04 -32.59
C GLU A 85 -5.22 -5.20 -31.89
N GLU A 86 -5.22 -5.58 -30.61
CA GLU A 86 -6.43 -5.69 -29.78
C GLU A 86 -7.15 -4.34 -29.65
N GLU A 87 -6.39 -3.25 -29.45
CA GLU A 87 -6.93 -1.88 -29.42
C GLU A 87 -7.56 -1.45 -30.76
N ALA A 88 -6.93 -1.79 -31.89
CA ALA A 88 -7.47 -1.49 -33.21
C ALA A 88 -8.78 -2.25 -33.48
N GLN A 89 -8.86 -3.53 -33.10
CA GLN A 89 -10.07 -4.35 -33.20
C GLN A 89 -11.20 -3.80 -32.33
N TYR A 90 -10.89 -3.38 -31.10
CA TYR A 90 -11.87 -2.76 -30.20
C TYR A 90 -12.50 -1.51 -30.82
N ARG A 91 -11.68 -0.61 -31.38
CA ARG A 91 -12.16 0.61 -32.06
C ARG A 91 -13.07 0.29 -33.25
N GLN A 92 -12.73 -0.74 -34.03
CA GLN A 92 -13.56 -1.18 -35.17
C GLN A 92 -14.90 -1.79 -34.72
N SER A 93 -14.96 -2.41 -33.54
CA SER A 93 -16.17 -3.04 -33.00
C SER A 93 -17.19 -2.06 -32.39
N GLY A 94 -16.91 -0.75 -32.37
CA GLY A 94 -17.80 0.26 -31.79
C GLY A 94 -17.91 0.18 -30.27
N GLY A 95 -16.88 -0.34 -29.59
CA GLY A 95 -16.80 -0.34 -28.13
C GLY A 95 -17.63 -1.41 -27.41
N LYS A 96 -18.01 -2.51 -28.08
CA LYS A 96 -18.61 -3.68 -27.42
C LYS A 96 -17.52 -4.59 -26.83
N PRO A 97 -17.72 -5.19 -25.63
CA PRO A 97 -16.65 -5.33 -24.67
C PRO A 97 -15.88 -6.65 -24.82
N ALA A 98 -14.61 -6.55 -25.12
CA ALA A 98 -13.61 -7.08 -24.19
C ALA A 98 -12.77 -5.86 -23.79
N ALA A 99 -12.73 -5.51 -22.51
CA ALA A 99 -11.75 -4.54 -22.04
C ALA A 99 -10.37 -5.13 -22.36
N SER A 100 -9.61 -4.51 -23.25
CA SER A 100 -8.23 -4.86 -23.52
C SER A 100 -7.46 -4.73 -22.19
N ASP A 101 -6.72 -5.77 -21.83
CA ASP A 101 -5.91 -5.72 -20.61
C ASP A 101 -4.84 -4.62 -20.76
N PRO A 102 -4.61 -3.79 -19.72
CA PRO A 102 -3.59 -2.75 -19.80
C PRO A 102 -2.20 -3.37 -20.00
N PHE A 103 -1.33 -2.67 -20.74
CA PHE A 103 0.03 -3.17 -21.00
C PHE A 103 0.82 -3.37 -19.69
N PHE A 104 0.81 -2.39 -18.78
CA PHE A 104 1.30 -2.57 -17.41
C PHE A 104 0.12 -2.90 -16.49
N ARG A 105 -0.27 -4.16 -16.47
CA ARG A 105 -1.31 -4.64 -15.55
C ARG A 105 -0.73 -4.88 -14.16
N PHE A 106 -1.21 -4.15 -13.16
CA PHE A 106 -0.80 -4.32 -11.77
C PHE A 106 -1.74 -5.28 -11.02
N VAL A 107 -1.20 -6.39 -10.53
CA VAL A 107 -1.98 -7.47 -9.91
C VAL A 107 -1.92 -7.49 -8.39
N SER A 108 -0.91 -6.84 -7.80
CA SER A 108 -0.78 -6.66 -6.34
C SER A 108 0.24 -5.58 -6.02
N GLY A 109 0.35 -5.19 -4.76
CA GLY A 109 1.34 -4.21 -4.32
C GLY A 109 1.37 -4.05 -2.81
N ALA A 110 2.34 -3.30 -2.32
CA ALA A 110 2.51 -2.97 -0.91
C ALA A 110 3.00 -1.53 -0.77
N ALA A 111 2.63 -0.89 0.33
CA ALA A 111 3.05 0.46 0.64
C ALA A 111 3.65 0.50 2.05
N GLY A 112 4.81 1.15 2.16
CA GLY A 112 5.45 1.45 3.43
C GLY A 112 5.02 2.82 3.92
N HIS A 113 5.87 3.52 4.69
CA HIS A 113 5.54 4.87 5.13
C HIS A 113 5.36 5.84 3.95
N LYS A 114 6.41 6.05 3.16
CA LYS A 114 6.41 7.04 2.06
C LYS A 114 6.83 6.44 0.73
N HIS A 115 6.68 5.14 0.54
CA HIS A 115 7.01 4.44 -0.71
C HIS A 115 6.01 3.33 -1.02
N CYS A 116 5.96 2.95 -2.29
CA CYS A 116 5.04 1.96 -2.82
C CYS A 116 5.76 1.04 -3.81
N VAL A 117 5.30 -0.20 -3.88
CA VAL A 117 5.71 -1.23 -4.83
C VAL A 117 4.45 -1.80 -5.45
N LEU A 118 4.38 -1.76 -6.79
CA LEU A 118 3.32 -2.38 -7.58
C LEU A 118 3.93 -3.53 -8.38
N LEU A 119 3.30 -4.70 -8.34
CA LEU A 119 3.73 -5.90 -9.06
C LEU A 119 2.90 -6.07 -10.33
N THR A 120 3.57 -6.28 -11.46
CA THR A 120 2.91 -6.53 -12.74
C THR A 120 2.50 -8.00 -12.88
N GLN A 121 1.58 -8.28 -13.79
CA GLN A 121 1.14 -9.65 -14.10
C GLN A 121 2.30 -10.56 -14.53
N GLU A 122 3.34 -10.00 -15.16
CA GLU A 122 4.54 -10.70 -15.61
C GLU A 122 5.54 -10.99 -14.48
N GLY A 123 5.27 -10.49 -13.27
CA GLY A 123 6.15 -10.66 -12.12
C GLY A 123 7.26 -9.62 -12.02
N ASN A 124 7.18 -8.53 -12.78
CA ASN A 124 8.06 -7.37 -12.65
C ASN A 124 7.49 -6.38 -11.62
N MET A 125 8.25 -5.35 -11.28
CA MET A 125 7.79 -4.36 -10.30
C MET A 125 7.98 -2.91 -10.76
N VAL A 126 7.09 -2.05 -10.30
CA VAL A 126 7.21 -0.60 -10.37
C VAL A 126 7.24 -0.06 -8.95
N THR A 127 8.28 0.71 -8.62
CA THR A 127 8.45 1.31 -7.30
C THR A 127 8.46 2.83 -7.41
N PHE A 128 7.94 3.52 -6.41
CA PHE A 128 8.01 4.99 -6.33
C PHE A 128 7.90 5.43 -4.88
N GLY A 129 8.31 6.65 -4.60
CA GLY A 129 8.30 7.18 -3.24
C GLY A 129 9.66 7.63 -2.75
N ASP A 130 9.72 7.86 -1.44
CA ASP A 130 10.93 8.19 -0.71
C ASP A 130 11.94 7.07 -0.90
N ASN A 131 13.17 7.42 -1.27
CA ASN A 131 14.26 6.47 -1.49
C ASN A 131 15.50 6.78 -0.63
N ARG A 132 15.37 7.55 0.46
CA ARG A 132 16.49 7.92 1.35
C ARG A 132 17.32 6.75 1.87
N PHE A 133 16.74 5.55 1.93
CA PHE A 133 17.40 4.33 2.38
C PHE A 133 17.54 3.28 1.26
N GLY A 134 17.16 3.56 0.01
CA GLY A 134 17.16 2.58 -1.08
C GLY A 134 15.87 1.74 -1.14
N GLN A 135 14.80 2.15 -0.43
CA GLN A 135 13.57 1.36 -0.28
C GLN A 135 12.69 1.27 -1.53
N THR A 136 13.02 2.01 -2.59
CA THR A 136 12.41 1.85 -3.92
C THR A 136 13.29 1.00 -4.85
N ALA A 137 14.40 0.43 -4.38
CA ALA A 137 15.45 -0.16 -5.22
C ALA A 137 16.10 0.86 -6.19
N GLY A 138 15.82 2.17 -6.02
CA GLY A 138 16.54 3.25 -6.69
C GLY A 138 18.00 3.30 -6.24
N VAL A 139 18.93 3.40 -7.20
CA VAL A 139 20.37 3.58 -6.89
C VAL A 139 20.58 4.96 -6.27
N LYS A 140 21.34 5.03 -5.17
CA LYS A 140 21.80 6.30 -4.59
C LYS A 140 23.00 6.81 -5.38
N GLU A 141 22.88 7.96 -6.06
CA GLU A 141 24.06 8.66 -6.57
C GLU A 141 24.77 9.35 -5.40
N GLY A 142 26.00 8.92 -5.09
CA GLY A 142 26.97 9.65 -4.24
C GLY A 142 26.91 9.40 -2.73
N GLU A 143 27.62 8.37 -2.24
CA GLU A 143 28.28 8.49 -0.93
C GLU A 143 29.65 9.14 -1.16
N SER A 144 29.71 10.47 -1.21
CA SER A 144 30.95 11.15 -0.84
C SER A 144 31.10 11.04 0.66
N SER A 145 31.90 10.07 1.11
CA SER A 145 32.46 10.06 2.45
C SER A 145 33.21 11.37 2.68
N ILE A 146 32.64 12.28 3.47
CA ILE A 146 33.28 13.22 4.40
C ILE A 146 32.16 14.09 5.00
N GLY A 147 32.16 14.21 6.34
CA GLY A 147 31.12 14.87 7.11
C GLY A 147 30.73 16.26 6.61
N GLY A 148 29.43 16.50 6.55
CA GLY A 148 28.81 17.76 6.17
C GLY A 148 27.31 17.52 6.06
N GLY A 149 26.49 18.45 6.57
CA GLY A 149 25.07 18.24 6.84
C GLY A 149 24.26 17.66 5.67
N VAL A 150 23.19 16.94 6.03
CA VAL A 150 22.18 16.42 5.10
C VAL A 150 21.61 17.58 4.29
N HIS A 151 22.15 17.85 3.11
CA HIS A 151 21.48 18.66 2.13
C HIS A 151 20.18 17.91 1.77
N GLN A 152 19.03 18.58 1.94
CA GLN A 152 17.76 18.21 1.31
C GLN A 152 17.94 18.33 -0.22
N GLY A 153 18.76 17.47 -0.82
CA GLY A 153 18.85 17.32 -2.27
C GLY A 153 17.56 16.71 -2.80
N ASP A 154 17.13 17.15 -3.97
CA ASP A 154 15.89 16.76 -4.65
C ASP A 154 15.53 15.29 -4.43
N GLN A 155 14.40 15.08 -3.75
CA GLN A 155 13.85 13.74 -3.60
C GLN A 155 13.32 13.32 -4.96
N ASP A 156 14.05 12.45 -5.65
CA ASP A 156 13.58 11.86 -6.90
C ASP A 156 12.46 10.85 -6.61
N TRP A 157 11.22 11.30 -6.80
CA TRP A 157 10.00 10.50 -6.62
C TRP A 157 9.67 9.62 -7.85
N SER A 158 10.60 9.52 -8.81
CA SER A 158 10.38 8.80 -10.07
C SER A 158 9.88 7.38 -9.87
N PRO A 159 8.80 7.01 -10.58
CA PRO A 159 8.49 5.62 -10.80
C PRO A 159 9.67 4.90 -11.48
N LEU A 160 10.12 3.83 -10.85
CA LEU A 160 11.19 2.98 -11.31
C LEU A 160 10.59 1.62 -11.69
N TYR A 161 10.68 1.29 -12.97
CA TYR A 161 10.42 -0.07 -13.43
C TYR A 161 11.66 -0.93 -13.21
N VAL A 162 11.49 -2.06 -12.52
CA VAL A 162 12.53 -3.07 -12.30
C VAL A 162 12.07 -4.37 -12.94
N ASP A 163 12.83 -4.78 -13.96
CA ASP A 163 12.70 -6.09 -14.58
C ASP A 163 13.29 -7.14 -13.64
N LEU A 164 12.46 -8.09 -13.22
CA LEU A 164 12.80 -9.16 -12.29
C LEU A 164 12.98 -10.50 -13.01
N ALA A 165 13.08 -10.50 -14.34
CA ALA A 165 13.37 -11.69 -15.12
C ALA A 165 14.61 -12.41 -14.59
N GLY A 166 14.52 -13.74 -14.46
CA GLY A 166 15.58 -14.60 -13.94
C GLY A 166 15.61 -14.73 -12.41
N ILE A 167 15.22 -13.69 -11.67
CA ILE A 167 15.16 -13.74 -10.19
C ILE A 167 14.02 -14.63 -9.73
N PHE A 168 12.83 -14.39 -10.25
CA PHE A 168 11.63 -15.16 -9.94
C PHE A 168 11.31 -16.14 -11.07
N LYS A 169 10.67 -17.26 -10.73
CA LYS A 169 10.20 -18.21 -11.73
C LYS A 169 9.02 -17.60 -12.49
N GLN A 170 9.14 -17.48 -13.82
CA GLN A 170 8.14 -16.78 -14.65
C GLN A 170 6.78 -17.48 -14.66
N ASP A 171 6.75 -18.81 -14.65
CA ASP A 171 5.54 -19.63 -14.55
C ASP A 171 4.78 -19.43 -13.23
N LEU A 172 5.44 -18.83 -12.23
CA LEU A 172 4.88 -18.50 -10.92
C LEU A 172 4.84 -16.99 -10.66
N ALA A 173 4.83 -16.15 -11.70
CA ALA A 173 4.79 -14.68 -11.58
C ALA A 173 3.65 -14.18 -10.68
N LEU A 174 2.45 -14.76 -10.81
CA LEU A 174 1.28 -14.42 -9.98
C LEU A 174 1.41 -14.83 -8.50
N ARG A 175 2.48 -15.54 -8.11
CA ARG A 175 2.82 -15.86 -6.72
C ARG A 175 3.83 -14.90 -6.11
N THR A 176 4.33 -13.92 -6.88
CA THR A 176 5.17 -12.84 -6.35
C THR A 176 4.33 -11.91 -5.47
N ARG A 177 4.87 -11.55 -4.31
CA ARG A 177 4.24 -10.70 -3.30
C ARG A 177 5.27 -9.68 -2.84
N ALA A 178 4.79 -8.52 -2.39
CA ALA A 178 5.62 -7.49 -1.78
C ALA A 178 5.10 -7.19 -0.38
N THR A 179 6.00 -6.77 0.50
CA THR A 179 5.68 -6.19 1.80
C THR A 179 6.67 -5.06 2.07
N CYS A 180 6.17 -3.98 2.67
CA CYS A 180 6.95 -2.78 2.92
C CYS A 180 6.90 -2.45 4.40
N GLY A 181 8.07 -2.32 5.01
CA GLY A 181 8.19 -1.69 6.32
C GLY A 181 8.27 -0.17 6.17
N THR A 182 8.80 0.52 7.18
CA THR A 182 8.88 1.99 7.15
C THR A 182 9.75 2.48 6.00
N ASN A 183 10.98 1.96 5.91
CA ASN A 183 12.01 2.40 4.97
C ASN A 183 12.69 1.21 4.30
N PHE A 184 11.98 0.10 4.09
CA PHE A 184 12.52 -1.08 3.41
C PHE A 184 11.40 -1.91 2.79
N THR A 185 11.78 -2.74 1.83
CA THR A 185 10.88 -3.59 1.05
C THR A 185 11.45 -5.00 0.98
N ILE A 186 10.56 -5.99 1.08
CA ILE A 186 10.84 -7.38 0.73
C ILE A 186 9.85 -7.81 -0.35
N VAL A 187 10.37 -8.36 -1.45
CA VAL A 187 9.60 -9.00 -2.51
C VAL A 187 9.93 -10.49 -2.52
N TYR A 188 8.94 -11.34 -2.45
CA TYR A 188 9.13 -12.80 -2.35
C TYR A 188 8.17 -13.54 -3.28
N GLN A 189 8.55 -14.76 -3.67
CA GLN A 189 7.69 -15.62 -4.48
C GLN A 189 7.17 -16.80 -3.64
N GLN A 190 5.88 -16.76 -3.31
CA GLN A 190 5.20 -17.79 -2.52
C GLN A 190 5.34 -19.17 -3.18
N GLY A 191 5.66 -20.19 -2.37
CA GLY A 191 5.95 -21.54 -2.85
C GLY A 191 7.38 -21.72 -3.36
N THR A 192 8.27 -20.75 -3.13
CA THR A 192 9.71 -20.86 -3.47
C THR A 192 10.59 -20.31 -2.34
N ARG A 193 11.91 -20.52 -2.42
CA ARG A 193 12.91 -19.85 -1.54
C ARG A 193 13.43 -18.53 -2.13
N ARG A 194 12.78 -17.99 -3.17
CA ARG A 194 13.23 -16.78 -3.85
C ARG A 194 12.62 -15.57 -3.17
N ALA A 195 13.49 -14.66 -2.72
CA ALA A 195 13.13 -13.36 -2.23
C ALA A 195 14.25 -12.37 -2.51
N ILE A 196 13.88 -11.11 -2.69
CA ILE A 196 14.77 -9.96 -2.76
C ILE A 196 14.36 -8.94 -1.72
N ALA A 197 15.34 -8.19 -1.23
CA ALA A 197 15.13 -7.18 -0.21
C ALA A 197 15.99 -5.95 -0.48
N PHE A 198 15.46 -4.77 -0.18
CA PHE A 198 16.11 -3.48 -0.44
C PHE A 198 15.60 -2.40 0.51
N GLY A 199 16.39 -1.36 0.70
CA GLY A 199 16.14 -0.29 1.68
C GLY A 199 17.03 -0.37 2.91
N ASN A 200 16.52 0.16 4.02
CA ASN A 200 17.23 0.21 5.29
C ASN A 200 17.52 -1.21 5.82
N ASN A 201 18.78 -1.48 6.16
CA ASN A 201 19.23 -2.76 6.73
C ASN A 201 20.06 -2.61 8.01
N HIS A 202 20.01 -1.46 8.69
CA HIS A 202 20.87 -1.22 9.85
C HIS A 202 20.65 -2.20 11.03
N LEU A 203 19.48 -2.85 11.08
CA LEU A 203 19.09 -3.83 12.09
C LEU A 203 18.97 -5.25 11.54
N GLY A 204 19.32 -5.50 10.27
CA GLY A 204 19.16 -6.80 9.63
C GLY A 204 17.74 -7.10 9.14
N GLN A 205 16.85 -6.09 9.08
CA GLN A 205 15.44 -6.27 8.73
C GLN A 205 15.19 -6.78 7.31
N LEU A 206 16.19 -6.70 6.42
CA LEU A 206 16.11 -7.27 5.08
C LEU A 206 16.25 -8.80 5.06
N GLY A 207 16.80 -9.40 6.11
CA GLY A 207 16.98 -10.86 6.19
C GLY A 207 18.07 -11.44 5.27
N VAL A 208 18.97 -10.61 4.76
CA VAL A 208 20.02 -10.98 3.79
C VAL A 208 21.31 -11.53 4.41
N GLY A 209 21.33 -11.79 5.73
CA GLY A 209 22.47 -12.42 6.41
C GLY A 209 23.59 -11.49 6.89
N GLY A 210 23.35 -10.18 6.95
CA GLY A 210 24.29 -9.20 7.53
C GLY A 210 23.85 -7.75 7.33
N LYS A 211 24.67 -6.80 7.81
CA LYS A 211 24.50 -5.34 7.58
C LYS A 211 24.94 -4.89 6.18
N SER A 212 25.23 -5.82 5.29
CA SER A 212 25.75 -5.55 3.96
C SER A 212 24.88 -4.51 3.25
N ALA A 213 25.54 -3.51 2.65
CA ALA A 213 24.87 -2.50 1.85
C ALA A 213 24.17 -3.19 0.67
N VAL A 214 22.95 -2.74 0.37
CA VAL A 214 22.22 -3.18 -0.81
C VAL A 214 23.10 -2.95 -2.06
N ASP A 215 23.12 -3.91 -2.98
CA ASP A 215 23.93 -3.81 -4.20
C ASP A 215 23.61 -2.49 -4.93
N ASN A 216 24.61 -1.61 -5.07
CA ASN A 216 24.41 -0.29 -5.69
C ASN A 216 24.25 -0.34 -7.22
N THR A 217 24.53 -1.47 -7.85
CA THR A 217 24.33 -1.69 -9.29
C THR A 217 22.90 -2.13 -9.57
N VAL A 218 22.42 -3.10 -8.79
CA VAL A 218 21.12 -3.75 -9.00
C VAL A 218 20.01 -3.10 -8.17
N GLY A 219 20.35 -2.50 -7.02
CA GLY A 219 19.41 -1.83 -6.12
C GLY A 219 18.71 -2.76 -5.13
N PHE A 220 19.03 -4.05 -5.12
CA PHE A 220 18.51 -5.03 -4.15
C PHE A 220 19.50 -6.17 -3.89
N GLN A 221 19.27 -6.92 -2.81
CA GLN A 221 19.95 -8.18 -2.53
C GLN A 221 18.97 -9.35 -2.54
N GLN A 222 19.43 -10.52 -2.95
CA GLN A 222 18.65 -11.76 -2.91
C GLN A 222 18.87 -12.48 -1.58
N TRP A 223 17.84 -13.13 -1.05
CA TRP A 223 18.02 -14.09 0.03
C TRP A 223 18.80 -15.29 -0.48
N ASP A 224 19.83 -15.69 0.26
CA ASP A 224 20.58 -16.91 -0.04
C ASP A 224 19.67 -18.13 0.20
N PRO A 225 19.28 -18.91 -0.84
CA PRO A 225 18.41 -20.07 -0.69
C PRO A 225 19.07 -21.25 0.04
N LEU A 226 20.39 -21.16 0.27
CA LEU A 226 21.21 -22.14 0.99
C LEU A 226 21.62 -21.65 2.38
N ALA A 227 21.15 -20.48 2.81
CA ALA A 227 21.45 -19.96 4.14
C ALA A 227 21.13 -20.98 5.24
N SER A 228 22.00 -21.09 6.24
CA SER A 228 21.88 -22.11 7.30
C SER A 228 20.63 -22.00 8.16
N TRP A 229 19.92 -20.86 8.10
CA TRP A 229 18.69 -20.66 8.84
C TRP A 229 17.47 -21.32 8.19
N TRP A 230 17.48 -21.65 6.90
CA TRP A 230 16.37 -22.39 6.29
C TRP A 230 16.14 -23.70 7.06
N PRO A 231 14.89 -24.06 7.38
CA PRO A 231 14.59 -25.28 8.13
C PRO A 231 14.96 -26.50 7.29
N SER A 232 15.88 -27.31 7.82
CA SER A 232 16.38 -28.55 7.21
C SER A 232 17.07 -28.37 5.84
N GLN A 233 17.91 -29.33 5.44
CA GLN A 233 18.40 -29.39 4.06
C GLN A 233 17.32 -29.84 3.06
N ASP A 234 16.07 -30.04 3.49
CA ASP A 234 14.96 -30.31 2.58
C ASP A 234 14.55 -29.04 1.83
N LYS A 235 14.96 -28.99 0.56
CA LYS A 235 14.65 -27.89 -0.36
C LYS A 235 13.15 -27.76 -0.67
N SER A 236 12.30 -28.69 -0.21
CA SER A 236 10.84 -28.60 -0.33
C SER A 236 10.22 -27.53 0.57
N VAL A 237 10.88 -27.17 1.68
CA VAL A 237 10.39 -26.10 2.56
C VAL A 237 10.66 -24.74 1.91
N VAL A 238 9.59 -23.97 1.71
CA VAL A 238 9.60 -22.74 0.92
C VAL A 238 8.82 -21.64 1.63
N ILE A 239 8.96 -20.40 1.14
CA ILE A 239 8.26 -19.24 1.69
C ILE A 239 6.76 -19.38 1.42
N GLU A 240 5.97 -19.29 2.47
CA GLU A 240 4.51 -19.20 2.38
C GLU A 240 4.06 -17.74 2.48
N GLU A 241 4.66 -16.97 3.39
CA GLU A 241 4.32 -15.57 3.63
C GLU A 241 5.50 -14.83 4.24
N VAL A 242 5.68 -13.55 3.89
CA VAL A 242 6.56 -12.61 4.60
C VAL A 242 5.76 -11.36 4.91
N VAL A 243 5.88 -10.91 6.17
CA VAL A 243 5.25 -9.68 6.65
C VAL A 243 6.31 -8.79 7.30
N THR A 244 6.11 -7.48 7.19
CA THR A 244 7.01 -6.47 7.76
C THR A 244 6.27 -5.55 8.71
N GLY A 245 6.87 -5.29 9.87
CA GLY A 245 6.49 -4.20 10.75
C GLY A 245 7.28 -2.94 10.41
N TYR A 246 7.48 -2.08 11.41
CA TYR A 246 8.19 -0.82 11.20
C TYR A 246 9.67 -1.03 10.87
N ASN A 247 10.37 -1.89 11.62
CA ASN A 247 11.80 -2.18 11.46
C ASN A 247 12.13 -3.67 11.62
N HIS A 248 11.14 -4.55 11.51
CA HIS A 248 11.32 -6.00 11.63
C HIS A 248 10.47 -6.75 10.61
N SER A 249 10.83 -8.01 10.39
CA SER A 249 10.21 -8.88 9.38
C SER A 249 9.98 -10.25 9.98
N VAL A 250 8.93 -10.93 9.53
CA VAL A 250 8.66 -12.33 9.89
C VAL A 250 8.33 -13.11 8.62
N ALA A 251 9.03 -14.21 8.40
CA ALA A 251 8.78 -15.18 7.36
C ALA A 251 8.10 -16.42 7.95
N ARG A 252 7.00 -16.85 7.32
CA ARG A 252 6.32 -18.10 7.57
C ARG A 252 6.56 -19.04 6.40
N LEU A 253 6.96 -20.26 6.71
CA LEU A 253 7.32 -21.27 5.71
C LEU A 253 6.22 -22.32 5.58
N THR A 254 6.26 -23.12 4.51
CA THR A 254 5.22 -24.12 4.19
C THR A 254 5.10 -25.24 5.22
N ASP A 255 6.17 -25.56 5.94
CA ASP A 255 6.18 -26.51 7.06
C ASP A 255 5.57 -25.93 8.35
N GLY A 256 5.22 -24.63 8.36
CA GLY A 256 4.70 -23.92 9.52
C GLY A 256 5.78 -23.29 10.42
N SER A 257 7.07 -23.46 10.10
CA SER A 257 8.14 -22.79 10.82
C SER A 257 8.13 -21.27 10.58
N LEU A 258 8.57 -20.54 11.59
CA LEU A 258 8.58 -19.08 11.63
C LEU A 258 9.99 -18.57 11.88
N TYR A 259 10.40 -17.57 11.10
CA TYR A 259 11.69 -16.90 11.22
C TYR A 259 11.50 -15.40 11.25
N ALA A 260 12.27 -14.72 12.10
CA ALA A 260 12.16 -13.30 12.34
C ALA A 260 13.51 -12.60 12.14
N PHE A 261 13.46 -11.34 11.71
CA PHE A 261 14.62 -10.54 11.33
C PHE A 261 14.41 -9.08 11.75
N GLY A 262 15.51 -8.35 11.99
CA GLY A 262 15.45 -6.90 12.21
C GLY A 262 15.48 -6.49 13.68
N SER A 263 14.83 -5.36 13.94
CA SER A 263 14.68 -4.80 15.29
C SER A 263 14.08 -5.83 16.25
N ASN A 264 14.61 -5.88 17.47
CA ASN A 264 14.09 -6.75 18.53
C ASN A 264 14.14 -6.09 19.93
N THR A 265 14.30 -4.77 20.00
CA THR A 265 14.53 -4.05 21.26
C THR A 265 13.41 -4.25 22.27
N TRP A 266 12.19 -4.54 21.80
CA TRP A 266 11.02 -4.80 22.64
C TRP A 266 10.64 -6.29 22.70
N GLY A 267 11.42 -7.17 22.07
CA GLY A 267 11.07 -8.57 21.89
C GLY A 267 10.06 -8.80 20.75
N GLU A 268 9.97 -7.87 19.79
CA GLU A 268 9.02 -7.95 18.67
C GLU A 268 9.21 -9.18 17.77
N LEU A 269 10.38 -9.82 17.82
CA LEU A 269 10.66 -11.05 17.09
C LEU A 269 10.16 -12.32 17.81
N GLY A 270 9.91 -12.26 19.12
CA GLY A 270 9.40 -13.41 19.88
C GLY A 270 10.39 -14.57 20.04
N ILE A 271 11.69 -14.31 19.92
CA ILE A 271 12.75 -15.34 19.88
C ILE A 271 13.34 -15.68 21.26
N GLY A 272 12.71 -15.27 22.36
CA GLY A 272 13.25 -15.51 23.71
C GLY A 272 14.43 -14.60 24.07
N SER A 273 14.66 -13.55 23.29
CA SER A 273 15.67 -12.52 23.53
C SER A 273 15.15 -11.15 23.06
N THR A 274 15.74 -10.06 23.56
CA THR A 274 15.55 -8.68 23.06
C THR A 274 16.73 -8.18 22.23
N VAL A 275 17.73 -9.04 21.99
CA VAL A 275 18.85 -8.74 21.11
C VAL A 275 18.37 -8.81 19.67
N SER A 276 18.67 -7.77 18.87
CA SER A 276 18.36 -7.73 17.44
C SER A 276 19.33 -8.65 16.68
N PRO A 277 18.87 -9.78 16.13
CA PRO A 277 19.74 -10.71 15.42
C PRO A 277 20.04 -10.18 14.02
N MET A 278 21.29 -10.34 13.57
CA MET A 278 21.72 -9.95 12.21
C MET A 278 21.35 -11.00 11.15
N MET A 279 20.94 -12.18 11.59
CA MET A 279 20.50 -13.30 10.76
C MET A 279 19.09 -13.72 11.18
N ALA A 280 18.40 -14.44 10.29
CA ALA A 280 17.09 -15.01 10.61
C ALA A 280 17.16 -15.82 11.90
N SER A 281 16.23 -15.55 12.81
CA SER A 281 16.12 -16.26 14.07
C SER A 281 14.78 -16.97 14.15
N ARG A 282 14.80 -18.24 14.53
CA ARG A 282 13.63 -19.09 14.56
C ARG A 282 12.74 -18.74 15.77
N ILE A 283 11.43 -18.63 15.56
CA ILE A 283 10.45 -18.43 16.63
C ILE A 283 10.00 -19.81 17.14
N SER A 284 10.68 -20.35 18.14
CA SER A 284 10.47 -21.72 18.62
C SER A 284 9.20 -21.93 19.45
N ALA A 285 8.51 -20.85 19.83
CA ALA A 285 7.32 -20.91 20.68
C ALA A 285 6.16 -21.76 20.11
N PHE A 286 6.16 -22.02 18.80
CA PHE A 286 5.13 -22.78 18.10
C PHE A 286 5.56 -24.21 17.69
N ASP A 287 6.81 -24.61 17.97
CA ASP A 287 7.34 -25.91 17.51
C ASP A 287 6.67 -27.13 18.13
N HIS A 288 6.31 -27.00 19.41
CA HIS A 288 5.87 -28.13 20.24
C HIS A 288 4.36 -28.16 20.42
N ARG A 289 3.61 -27.38 19.62
CA ARG A 289 2.17 -27.20 19.80
C ARG A 289 1.43 -27.67 18.56
N PRO A 290 0.20 -28.22 18.70
CA PRO A 290 -0.68 -28.44 17.55
C PRO A 290 -1.10 -27.14 16.85
N GLN A 291 -0.79 -25.99 17.47
CA GLN A 291 -1.18 -24.63 17.07
C GLN A 291 -0.30 -24.11 15.93
N ARG A 292 -0.56 -24.58 14.71
CA ARG A 292 0.09 -24.02 13.51
C ARG A 292 -0.38 -22.59 13.31
N VAL A 293 0.58 -21.69 13.07
CA VAL A 293 0.28 -20.29 12.73
C VAL A 293 -0.19 -20.22 11.28
N ARG A 294 -1.38 -19.64 11.06
CA ARG A 294 -1.95 -19.43 9.74
C ARG A 294 -1.69 -18.03 9.20
N LYS A 295 -1.65 -17.01 10.06
CA LYS A 295 -1.40 -15.61 9.67
C LYS A 295 -0.50 -14.91 10.68
N VAL A 296 0.37 -14.03 10.19
CA VAL A 296 1.20 -13.13 11.00
C VAL A 296 0.85 -11.68 10.65
N ALA A 297 0.82 -10.79 11.63
CA ALA A 297 0.73 -9.35 11.39
C ALA A 297 1.78 -8.63 12.23
N ALA A 298 2.50 -7.68 11.65
CA ALA A 298 3.58 -6.97 12.32
C ALA A 298 3.24 -5.47 12.40
N GLY A 299 3.30 -4.92 13.60
CA GLY A 299 3.05 -3.49 13.86
C GLY A 299 4.34 -2.72 14.07
N ASN A 300 4.26 -1.60 14.80
CA ASN A 300 5.42 -0.72 14.99
C ASN A 300 6.59 -1.37 15.76
N SER A 301 6.29 -2.10 16.82
CA SER A 301 7.31 -2.75 17.64
C SER A 301 6.71 -3.98 18.33
N PHE A 302 5.80 -4.66 17.64
CA PHE A 302 5.14 -5.87 18.12
C PHE A 302 4.70 -6.73 16.94
N THR A 303 4.43 -8.00 17.21
CA THR A 303 3.97 -8.98 16.23
C THR A 303 2.79 -9.76 16.81
N LEU A 304 1.78 -10.02 15.98
CA LEU A 304 0.64 -10.87 16.25
C LEU A 304 0.72 -12.15 15.42
N PHE A 305 0.31 -13.26 16.01
CA PHE A 305 0.25 -14.58 15.38
C PHE A 305 -1.15 -15.16 15.57
N LEU A 306 -1.80 -15.50 14.46
CA LEU A 306 -3.11 -16.16 14.44
C LEU A 306 -2.92 -17.63 14.09
N THR A 307 -3.41 -18.53 14.95
CA THR A 307 -3.35 -19.97 14.74
C THR A 307 -4.55 -20.49 13.96
N GLU A 308 -4.44 -21.70 13.40
CA GLU A 308 -5.54 -22.40 12.71
C GLU A 308 -6.79 -22.57 13.59
N GLU A 309 -6.62 -22.69 14.92
CA GLU A 309 -7.75 -22.81 15.87
C GLU A 309 -8.41 -21.47 16.25
N GLY A 310 -8.01 -20.37 15.60
CA GLY A 310 -8.53 -19.03 15.85
C GLY A 310 -8.01 -18.40 17.14
N ARG A 311 -6.84 -18.83 17.63
CA ARG A 311 -6.18 -18.24 18.81
C ARG A 311 -5.16 -17.21 18.39
N VAL A 312 -5.04 -16.14 19.17
CA VAL A 312 -4.09 -15.06 18.90
C VAL A 312 -3.02 -14.99 19.98
N TYR A 313 -1.78 -14.86 19.52
CA TYR A 313 -0.59 -14.65 20.34
C TYR A 313 0.07 -13.34 19.93
N GLY A 314 0.84 -12.73 20.83
CA GLY A 314 1.65 -11.57 20.47
C GLY A 314 2.92 -11.46 21.29
N CYS A 315 3.91 -10.76 20.74
CA CYS A 315 5.17 -10.41 21.41
C CYS A 315 5.61 -9.00 21.02
N GLY A 316 6.48 -8.39 21.82
CA GLY A 316 6.98 -7.04 21.58
C GLY A 316 6.51 -6.03 22.61
N ALA A 317 6.47 -4.77 22.18
CA ALA A 317 6.16 -3.64 23.03
C ALA A 317 4.78 -3.76 23.70
N THR A 318 4.66 -3.28 24.94
CA THR A 318 3.41 -3.23 25.72
C THR A 318 3.03 -1.80 26.15
N ASN A 319 3.98 -0.86 26.05
CA ASN A 319 3.90 0.53 26.52
C ASN A 319 2.74 1.37 25.94
N ASN A 320 2.17 0.97 24.82
CA ASN A 320 1.07 1.66 24.14
C ASN A 320 -0.26 0.89 24.25
N GLY A 321 -0.31 -0.19 25.02
CA GLY A 321 -1.50 -1.04 25.14
C GLY A 321 -1.76 -1.95 23.93
N GLN A 322 -0.82 -2.06 22.97
CA GLN A 322 -0.96 -2.98 21.83
C GLN A 322 -1.05 -4.45 22.27
N LEU A 323 -0.42 -4.76 23.41
CA LEU A 323 -0.31 -6.06 24.05
C LEU A 323 -0.43 -5.88 25.57
N PRO A 324 -0.88 -6.91 26.32
CA PRO A 324 -0.97 -6.84 27.77
C PRO A 324 0.43 -6.69 28.39
N PRO A 325 0.57 -6.00 29.54
CA PRO A 325 1.83 -5.96 30.26
C PRO A 325 2.30 -7.40 30.51
N ASN A 326 3.51 -7.73 30.06
CA ASN A 326 4.10 -9.05 30.27
C ASN A 326 5.20 -8.95 31.33
N SER A 327 5.27 -9.95 32.21
CA SER A 327 6.42 -10.19 33.06
C SER A 327 7.54 -10.82 32.21
N PHE A 328 8.40 -9.96 31.65
CA PHE A 328 9.78 -10.23 31.20
C PHE A 328 10.09 -11.30 30.14
N GLU A 329 9.15 -12.07 29.59
CA GLU A 329 9.50 -13.05 28.55
C GLU A 329 9.31 -12.49 27.13
N PRO A 330 10.39 -12.29 26.33
CA PRO A 330 10.32 -11.86 24.92
C PRO A 330 9.93 -13.04 24.00
N VAL A 331 8.84 -13.71 24.33
CA VAL A 331 8.24 -14.82 23.58
C VAL A 331 6.76 -14.52 23.30
N PRO A 332 6.15 -15.11 22.25
CA PRO A 332 4.73 -14.97 21.98
C PRO A 332 3.86 -15.44 23.14
N ILE A 333 3.08 -14.52 23.70
CA ILE A 333 2.12 -14.80 24.77
C ILE A 333 0.69 -14.89 24.22
N PRO A 334 -0.17 -15.78 24.75
CA PRO A 334 -1.57 -15.83 24.35
C PRO A 334 -2.31 -14.55 24.73
N LEU A 335 -3.02 -13.95 23.78
CA LEU A 335 -3.89 -12.78 24.02
C LEU A 335 -5.32 -13.19 24.39
N THR A 336 -5.65 -14.48 24.26
CA THR A 336 -7.00 -15.01 24.34
C THR A 336 -7.67 -14.94 25.71
N ARG A 337 -6.90 -14.76 26.80
CA ARG A 337 -7.49 -14.59 28.15
C ARG A 337 -8.23 -13.25 28.31
N ALA A 338 -8.01 -12.28 27.41
CA ALA A 338 -8.62 -10.97 27.48
C ALA A 338 -9.97 -10.85 26.74
N PHE A 339 -10.41 -11.89 26.00
CA PHE A 339 -11.68 -11.90 25.28
C PHE A 339 -12.86 -12.49 26.08
N GLN A 340 -12.89 -12.24 27.40
CA GLN A 340 -14.01 -12.63 28.26
C GLN A 340 -14.95 -11.42 28.40
N VAL A 341 -16.17 -11.53 27.87
CA VAL A 341 -17.26 -10.64 28.30
C VAL A 341 -17.62 -11.06 29.71
N ARG A 342 -17.23 -10.27 30.72
CA ARG A 342 -17.79 -10.46 32.06
C ARG A 342 -19.20 -9.89 32.06
N HIS A 343 -20.19 -10.77 31.98
CA HIS A 343 -21.50 -10.45 32.52
C HIS A 343 -21.42 -10.61 34.04
N ASP A 344 -21.92 -9.64 34.80
CA ASP A 344 -22.12 -9.80 36.24
C ASP A 344 -23.19 -10.89 36.46
N GLY A 345 -22.73 -12.13 36.65
CA GLY A 345 -23.57 -13.32 36.81
C GLY A 345 -22.72 -14.59 36.99
N PRO A 346 -23.30 -15.69 37.50
CA PRO A 346 -22.58 -16.93 37.71
C PRO A 346 -22.05 -17.46 36.37
N ALA A 347 -20.80 -17.94 36.37
CA ALA A 347 -20.03 -18.31 35.18
C ALA A 347 -20.73 -19.37 34.31
N THR A 348 -21.52 -18.93 33.33
CA THR A 348 -22.16 -19.79 32.32
C THR A 348 -21.34 -19.80 31.05
N SER A 349 -20.45 -20.80 30.92
CA SER A 349 -19.60 -21.13 29.76
C SER A 349 -18.72 -19.97 29.22
N ASP A 350 -17.41 -20.05 29.46
CA ASP A 350 -16.38 -19.19 28.88
C ASP A 350 -16.32 -19.36 27.35
N LYS A 351 -17.22 -18.71 26.61
CA LYS A 351 -17.17 -18.71 25.13
C LYS A 351 -16.02 -17.80 24.68
N LEU A 352 -14.86 -18.39 24.45
CA LEU A 352 -13.71 -17.74 23.83
C LEU A 352 -14.12 -17.11 22.49
N ILE A 353 -13.83 -15.81 22.29
CA ILE A 353 -13.98 -15.19 20.97
C ILE A 353 -12.93 -15.83 20.05
N ARG A 354 -13.39 -16.51 19.00
CA ARG A 354 -12.52 -17.01 17.93
C ARG A 354 -12.25 -15.89 16.94
N VAL A 355 -10.98 -15.73 16.60
CA VAL A 355 -10.51 -14.73 15.64
C VAL A 355 -10.27 -15.42 14.31
N LYS A 356 -10.83 -14.86 13.23
CA LYS A 356 -10.60 -15.35 11.86
C LYS A 356 -9.60 -14.52 11.09
N ASP A 357 -9.36 -13.27 11.49
CA ASP A 357 -8.37 -12.40 10.87
C ASP A 357 -7.71 -11.43 11.87
N ILE A 358 -6.47 -11.03 11.58
CA ILE A 358 -5.68 -10.08 12.38
C ILE A 358 -5.02 -9.03 11.49
N ALA A 359 -4.84 -7.83 12.04
CA ALA A 359 -4.05 -6.76 11.44
C ALA A 359 -3.37 -5.91 12.51
N CYS A 360 -2.33 -5.18 12.10
CA CYS A 360 -1.66 -4.18 12.92
C CYS A 360 -1.75 -2.82 12.23
N VAL A 361 -2.00 -1.76 12.99
CA VAL A 361 -2.04 -0.38 12.49
C VAL A 361 -1.24 0.49 13.44
N GLY A 362 -0.01 0.85 13.06
CA GLY A 362 0.92 1.52 13.95
C GLY A 362 1.13 0.74 15.25
N SER A 363 0.66 1.31 16.36
CA SER A 363 0.70 0.71 17.71
C SER A 363 -0.67 0.18 18.18
N MET A 364 -1.56 -0.14 17.23
CA MET A 364 -2.88 -0.72 17.46
C MET A 364 -2.95 -2.15 16.94
N SER A 365 -3.50 -3.04 17.75
CA SER A 365 -3.80 -4.43 17.41
C SER A 365 -5.27 -4.54 17.01
N VAL A 366 -5.53 -5.23 15.90
CA VAL A 366 -6.88 -5.40 15.34
C VAL A 366 -7.20 -6.88 15.19
N PHE A 367 -8.38 -7.28 15.64
CA PHE A 367 -8.88 -8.65 15.58
C PHE A 367 -10.27 -8.67 14.96
N LEU A 368 -10.47 -9.56 13.98
CA LEU A 368 -11.77 -9.82 13.37
C LEU A 368 -12.30 -11.15 13.92
N SER A 369 -13.44 -11.13 14.62
CA SER A 369 -14.06 -12.33 15.15
C SER A 369 -14.76 -13.15 14.06
N GLU A 370 -15.04 -14.42 14.35
CA GLU A 370 -15.89 -15.28 13.51
C GLU A 370 -17.31 -14.73 13.29
N LYS A 371 -17.74 -13.75 14.11
CA LYS A 371 -19.04 -13.08 14.01
C LYS A 371 -18.98 -11.72 13.29
N ASP A 372 -17.89 -11.44 12.58
CA ASP A 372 -17.65 -10.15 11.90
C ASP A 372 -17.52 -8.96 12.86
N GLU A 373 -17.24 -9.18 14.15
CA GLU A 373 -16.95 -8.10 15.10
C GLU A 373 -15.48 -7.68 14.98
N ILE A 374 -15.24 -6.38 14.84
CA ILE A 374 -13.89 -5.81 14.80
C ILE A 374 -13.54 -5.29 16.18
N LEU A 375 -12.51 -5.88 16.79
CA LEU A 375 -12.01 -5.54 18.11
C LEU A 375 -10.65 -4.87 17.98
N ILE A 376 -10.47 -3.75 18.67
CA ILE A 376 -9.20 -3.00 18.69
C ILE A 376 -8.68 -2.81 20.12
N GLN A 377 -7.36 -2.84 20.26
CA GLN A 377 -6.63 -2.41 21.47
C GLN A 377 -5.34 -1.69 21.08
N GLY A 378 -4.76 -0.93 21.99
CA GLY A 378 -3.54 -0.17 21.75
C GLY A 378 -3.79 1.31 21.58
N SER A 379 -2.77 2.00 21.10
CA SER A 379 -2.81 3.45 21.03
C SER A 379 -2.45 3.95 19.64
N PHE A 380 -3.10 5.05 19.30
CA PHE A 380 -2.76 5.91 18.20
C PHE A 380 -3.02 7.35 18.63
N PRO A 381 -2.19 7.89 19.56
CA PRO A 381 -2.49 9.14 20.26
C PRO A 381 -2.63 10.34 19.34
N GLN A 382 -1.91 10.33 18.20
CA GLN A 382 -2.00 11.39 17.19
C GLN A 382 -3.41 11.53 16.60
N PHE A 383 -4.25 10.49 16.75
CA PHE A 383 -5.61 10.40 16.23
C PHE A 383 -6.64 10.12 17.34
N GLY A 384 -6.27 10.42 18.60
CA GLY A 384 -7.18 10.37 19.75
C GLY A 384 -7.52 8.96 20.26
N VAL A 385 -6.69 7.95 19.96
CA VAL A 385 -6.93 6.57 20.37
C VAL A 385 -5.98 6.15 21.47
N THR A 386 -6.54 5.73 22.61
CA THR A 386 -5.79 5.07 23.67
C THR A 386 -6.69 4.04 24.32
N ILE A 387 -6.46 2.77 24.03
CA ILE A 387 -7.16 1.63 24.61
C ILE A 387 -6.12 0.80 25.36
N PRO A 388 -6.09 0.86 26.71
CA PRO A 388 -5.11 0.11 27.47
C PRO A 388 -5.38 -1.39 27.36
N SER A 389 -4.34 -2.19 27.18
CA SER A 389 -4.45 -3.64 27.32
C SER A 389 -4.56 -4.04 28.80
N PRO A 390 -5.29 -5.13 29.18
CA PRO A 390 -6.00 -6.10 28.35
C PRO A 390 -7.46 -5.72 28.06
N ARG A 391 -7.74 -4.49 27.59
CA ARG A 391 -9.09 -4.11 27.14
C ARG A 391 -9.16 -4.06 25.63
N PHE A 392 -10.32 -4.45 25.11
CA PHE A 392 -10.68 -4.25 23.70
C PHE A 392 -11.91 -3.38 23.59
N VAL A 393 -12.01 -2.67 22.50
CA VAL A 393 -13.20 -1.92 22.12
C VAL A 393 -13.69 -2.47 20.77
N ALA A 394 -14.99 -2.73 20.67
CA ALA A 394 -15.62 -3.03 19.40
C ALA A 394 -15.71 -1.75 18.56
N VAL A 395 -15.32 -1.85 17.29
CA VAL A 395 -15.50 -0.76 16.32
C VAL A 395 -16.95 -0.77 15.85
N ASP A 396 -17.60 0.39 15.88
CA ASP A 396 -18.97 0.51 15.38
C ASP A 396 -19.00 0.45 13.85
N GLN A 397 -19.70 -0.56 13.34
CA GLN A 397 -19.93 -0.76 11.90
C GLN A 397 -21.31 -0.22 11.46
N THR A 398 -22.20 0.08 12.40
CA THR A 398 -23.61 0.44 12.11
C THR A 398 -23.69 1.72 11.28
N SER A 399 -23.03 2.79 11.75
CA SER A 399 -23.00 4.10 11.10
C SER A 399 -22.49 4.03 9.64
N VAL A 400 -21.47 3.21 9.36
CA VAL A 400 -20.93 3.10 8.00
C VAL A 400 -21.82 2.27 7.09
N VAL A 401 -22.43 1.21 7.61
CA VAL A 401 -23.37 0.36 6.86
C VAL A 401 -24.60 1.16 6.46
N GLU A 402 -25.18 1.96 7.36
CA GLU A 402 -26.31 2.85 7.05
C GLU A 402 -25.95 3.85 5.94
N LYS A 403 -24.75 4.46 6.02
CA LYS A 403 -24.25 5.35 4.96
C LYS A 403 -24.11 4.63 3.63
N PHE A 404 -23.59 3.41 3.62
CA PHE A 404 -23.47 2.63 2.39
C PHE A 404 -24.82 2.25 1.78
N VAL A 405 -25.79 1.82 2.60
CA VAL A 405 -27.15 1.53 2.14
C VAL A 405 -27.79 2.77 1.52
N ALA A 406 -27.62 3.94 2.14
CA ALA A 406 -28.09 5.21 1.60
C ALA A 406 -27.40 5.57 0.26
N LEU A 407 -26.09 5.35 0.14
CA LEU A 407 -25.33 5.63 -1.08
C LEU A 407 -25.60 4.65 -2.22
N ALA A 408 -25.90 3.38 -1.91
CA ALA A 408 -26.09 2.32 -2.90
C ALA A 408 -27.44 2.40 -3.63
N GLY A 409 -28.42 3.11 -3.06
CA GLY A 409 -29.74 3.31 -3.66
C GLY A 409 -30.57 2.01 -3.76
N GLY A 410 -31.29 1.66 -2.69
CA GLY A 410 -32.35 0.64 -2.67
C GLY A 410 -31.98 -0.83 -2.95
N GLY A 411 -30.79 -1.10 -3.50
CA GLY A 411 -30.35 -2.44 -3.94
C GLY A 411 -29.45 -3.21 -2.97
N VAL A 412 -29.14 -2.64 -1.80
CA VAL A 412 -28.25 -3.26 -0.80
C VAL A 412 -28.89 -3.13 0.58
N GLN A 413 -28.85 -4.18 1.39
CA GLN A 413 -29.38 -4.22 2.75
C GLN A 413 -28.26 -4.32 3.79
N PRO A 414 -28.47 -3.89 5.05
CA PRO A 414 -27.48 -4.02 6.12
C PRO A 414 -26.95 -5.46 6.32
N SER A 415 -27.78 -6.47 6.08
CA SER A 415 -27.42 -7.90 6.17
C SER A 415 -26.37 -8.33 5.13
N ASP A 416 -26.14 -7.55 4.08
CA ASP A 416 -25.21 -7.88 3.01
C ASP A 416 -23.74 -7.55 3.37
N PHE A 417 -23.51 -6.87 4.50
CA PHE A 417 -22.20 -6.38 4.94
C PHE A 417 -21.46 -7.37 5.85
N SER A 418 -21.22 -8.58 5.34
CA SER A 418 -20.26 -9.51 5.97
C SER A 418 -18.83 -9.11 5.63
N VAL A 419 -17.95 -9.10 6.63
CA VAL A 419 -16.54 -8.75 6.45
C VAL A 419 -15.81 -9.89 5.73
N ASP A 420 -15.18 -9.54 4.61
CA ASP A 420 -14.30 -10.43 3.86
C ASP A 420 -12.91 -10.49 4.51
N ARG A 421 -12.29 -9.31 4.69
CA ARG A 421 -10.93 -9.18 5.24
C ARG A 421 -10.68 -7.80 5.83
N ILE A 422 -9.69 -7.74 6.73
CA ILE A 422 -9.14 -6.48 7.24
C ILE A 422 -7.72 -6.26 6.70
N VAL A 423 -7.43 -5.02 6.35
CA VAL A 423 -6.12 -4.61 5.79
C VAL A 423 -5.56 -3.48 6.65
N GLY A 424 -4.46 -3.77 7.35
CA GLY A 424 -3.72 -2.77 8.12
C GLY A 424 -2.65 -2.11 7.28
N GLY A 425 -2.68 -0.78 7.22
CA GLY A 425 -1.55 0.05 6.79
C GLY A 425 -0.82 0.66 7.97
N PRO A 426 0.21 1.50 7.73
CA PRO A 426 0.99 2.13 8.80
C PRO A 426 0.15 2.99 9.77
N SER A 427 -0.93 3.59 9.25
CA SER A 427 -1.76 4.54 10.00
C SER A 427 -3.27 4.35 9.80
N ASN A 428 -3.68 3.38 9.00
CA ASN A 428 -5.07 3.18 8.60
C ASN A 428 -5.45 1.72 8.68
N LEU A 429 -6.68 1.44 9.11
CA LEU A 429 -7.32 0.15 8.96
C LEU A 429 -8.36 0.27 7.86
N PHE A 430 -8.40 -0.69 6.95
CA PHE A 430 -9.48 -0.85 5.99
C PHE A 430 -10.23 -2.15 6.22
N VAL A 431 -11.55 -2.07 6.09
CA VAL A 431 -12.48 -3.19 6.22
C VAL A 431 -13.11 -3.41 4.86
N VAL A 432 -12.85 -4.59 4.29
CA VAL A 432 -13.40 -4.99 3.00
C VAL A 432 -14.58 -5.91 3.25
N TYR A 433 -15.74 -5.52 2.74
CA TYR A 433 -16.95 -6.34 2.81
C TYR A 433 -17.06 -7.23 1.57
N LYS A 434 -17.71 -8.38 1.70
CA LYS A 434 -17.87 -9.36 0.61
C LYS A 434 -18.63 -8.81 -0.60
N ASN A 435 -19.51 -7.84 -0.37
CA ASN A 435 -20.22 -7.12 -1.42
C ASN A 435 -19.34 -6.07 -2.15
N GLY A 436 -18.06 -5.93 -1.77
CA GLY A 436 -17.10 -5.07 -2.43
C GLY A 436 -16.96 -3.67 -1.83
N PHE A 437 -17.79 -3.31 -0.85
CA PHE A 437 -17.68 -2.03 -0.15
C PHE A 437 -16.41 -2.02 0.70
N VAL A 438 -15.78 -0.84 0.82
CA VAL A 438 -14.61 -0.66 1.69
C VAL A 438 -14.86 0.50 2.62
N ALA A 439 -14.70 0.24 3.91
CA ALA A 439 -14.67 1.27 4.94
C ALA A 439 -13.25 1.41 5.50
N GLY A 440 -12.97 2.55 6.13
CA GLY A 440 -11.67 2.81 6.73
C GLY A 440 -11.74 3.61 8.02
N MET A 441 -10.71 3.47 8.85
CA MET A 441 -10.48 4.28 10.04
C MET A 441 -8.98 4.55 10.24
N GLY A 442 -8.66 5.44 11.17
CA GLY A 442 -7.28 5.82 11.49
C GLY A 442 -6.95 7.23 11.02
N ALA A 443 -5.70 7.43 10.60
CA ALA A 443 -5.21 8.74 10.20
C ALA A 443 -5.95 9.31 8.99
N ASN A 444 -6.40 10.57 9.09
CA ASN A 444 -6.96 11.27 7.94
C ASN A 444 -6.39 12.70 7.75
N SER A 445 -5.32 13.05 8.48
CA SER A 445 -4.69 14.36 8.39
C SER A 445 -4.23 14.69 6.97
N GLU A 446 -3.92 13.68 6.17
CA GLU A 446 -3.42 13.84 4.81
C GLU A 446 -4.46 13.45 3.75
N GLY A 447 -5.69 13.09 4.14
CA GLY A 447 -6.80 12.80 3.23
C GLY A 447 -6.84 11.34 2.74
N GLN A 448 -6.26 10.41 3.50
CA GLN A 448 -6.12 9.00 3.15
C GLN A 448 -7.44 8.24 3.04
N ILE A 449 -8.44 8.65 3.82
CA ILE A 449 -9.77 8.04 3.87
C ILE A 449 -10.75 8.90 3.06
N TYR A 450 -10.76 10.20 3.34
CA TYR A 450 -11.51 11.19 2.57
C TYR A 450 -10.82 12.55 2.67
N CYS A 451 -10.97 13.37 1.62
CA CYS A 451 -10.30 14.66 1.53
C CYS A 451 -11.33 15.77 1.31
N GLU A 452 -11.32 16.79 2.17
CA GLU A 452 -12.06 18.03 2.00
C GLU A 452 -11.04 19.17 1.98
N ARG A 453 -10.97 19.95 0.90
CA ARG A 453 -9.93 20.99 0.76
C ARG A 453 -10.51 22.38 0.94
N LYS A 454 -9.77 23.22 1.69
CA LYS A 454 -9.96 24.67 1.72
C LYS A 454 -8.64 25.37 1.40
N THR A 455 -8.74 26.50 0.72
CA THR A 455 -7.58 27.35 0.42
C THR A 455 -7.37 28.32 1.57
N PHE A 456 -6.23 28.22 2.25
CA PHE A 456 -5.85 29.14 3.32
C PHE A 456 -4.52 29.79 2.97
N LYS A 457 -4.50 31.13 2.86
CA LYS A 457 -3.30 31.92 2.50
C LYS A 457 -2.57 31.39 1.24
N GLY A 458 -3.33 30.99 0.22
CA GLY A 458 -2.79 30.45 -1.04
C GLY A 458 -2.29 29.00 -0.99
N LYS A 459 -2.30 28.34 0.18
CA LYS A 459 -2.00 26.92 0.32
C LYS A 459 -3.29 26.10 0.41
N SER A 460 -3.36 25.01 -0.35
CA SER A 460 -4.46 24.05 -0.23
C SER A 460 -4.22 23.19 1.00
N VAL A 461 -5.18 23.17 1.93
CA VAL A 461 -5.09 22.41 3.17
C VAL A 461 -6.28 21.46 3.25
N ASN A 462 -6.02 20.23 3.67
CA ASN A 462 -7.06 19.29 4.01
C ASN A 462 -7.72 19.73 5.32
N VAL A 463 -9.02 20.02 5.27
CA VAL A 463 -9.85 20.41 6.41
C VAL A 463 -10.78 19.29 6.84
N ALA A 464 -10.66 18.11 6.21
CA ALA A 464 -11.34 16.91 6.64
C ALA A 464 -11.11 16.69 8.14
N PRO A 465 -12.17 16.60 8.98
CA PRO A 465 -12.01 16.30 10.39
C PRO A 465 -11.16 15.06 10.63
N THR A 466 -10.21 15.17 11.56
CA THR A 466 -9.53 14.00 12.10
C THR A 466 -10.54 13.30 13.00
N HIS A 467 -11.16 12.25 12.49
CA HIS A 467 -12.20 11.52 13.22
C HIS A 467 -11.57 10.72 14.35
N ALA A 468 -12.25 10.65 15.50
CA ALA A 468 -11.93 9.68 16.53
C ALA A 468 -12.11 8.27 15.93
N VAL A 469 -11.14 7.37 16.13
CA VAL A 469 -11.08 6.00 15.58
C VAL A 469 -12.11 5.06 16.25
N LYS A 470 -13.31 5.56 16.57
CA LYS A 470 -14.42 4.74 17.06
C LYS A 470 -15.41 4.39 15.95
N GLU A 471 -15.38 5.12 14.85
CA GLU A 471 -16.27 4.92 13.71
C GLU A 471 -15.49 4.58 12.44
N LEU A 472 -16.10 3.73 11.63
CA LEU A 472 -15.67 3.50 10.25
C LEU A 472 -16.26 4.56 9.33
N LEU A 473 -15.47 4.95 8.33
CA LEU A 473 -15.88 5.90 7.30
C LEU A 473 -15.96 5.23 5.94
N PRO A 474 -16.91 5.62 5.07
CA PRO A 474 -16.94 5.16 3.69
C PRO A 474 -15.64 5.51 2.96
N VAL A 475 -14.99 4.52 2.36
CA VAL A 475 -13.79 4.71 1.50
C VAL A 475 -14.14 4.38 0.05
N PHE A 476 -14.87 3.30 -0.17
CA PHE A 476 -15.22 2.83 -1.50
C PHE A 476 -16.63 2.23 -1.54
N VAL A 477 -17.37 2.60 -2.58
CA VAL A 477 -18.69 2.07 -2.93
C VAL A 477 -18.60 1.46 -4.32
N PRO A 478 -18.84 0.15 -4.49
CA PRO A 478 -18.89 -0.49 -5.79
C PRO A 478 -20.11 0.00 -6.59
N THR A 479 -20.02 -0.05 -7.91
CA THR A 479 -21.11 0.36 -8.82
C THR A 479 -22.30 -0.59 -8.74
N ALA A 480 -23.52 -0.06 -8.76
CA ALA A 480 -24.75 -0.86 -8.68
C ALA A 480 -24.82 -1.93 -9.79
N GLY A 481 -25.10 -3.18 -9.41
CA GLY A 481 -25.26 -4.32 -10.34
C GLY A 481 -23.97 -5.07 -10.70
N GLY A 482 -22.80 -4.59 -10.27
CA GLY A 482 -21.54 -5.32 -10.38
C GLY A 482 -20.93 -5.49 -9.01
N GLY A 483 -20.80 -6.73 -8.52
CA GLY A 483 -19.93 -7.02 -7.39
C GLY A 483 -18.53 -6.42 -7.63
N ALA A 484 -17.75 -6.19 -6.57
CA ALA A 484 -16.35 -5.78 -6.72
C ALA A 484 -15.71 -6.60 -7.84
N SER A 485 -15.09 -5.91 -8.80
CA SER A 485 -14.30 -6.60 -9.80
C SER A 485 -13.33 -7.51 -9.05
N LYS A 486 -13.20 -8.78 -9.47
CA LYS A 486 -12.29 -9.74 -8.80
C LYS A 486 -10.85 -9.20 -8.69
N ASN A 487 -10.54 -8.16 -9.45
CA ASN A 487 -9.20 -7.60 -9.62
C ASN A 487 -9.01 -6.23 -8.93
N THR A 488 -10.02 -5.66 -8.27
CA THR A 488 -9.85 -4.39 -7.53
C THR A 488 -9.15 -4.65 -6.19
N TRP A 489 -8.10 -3.88 -5.91
CA TRP A 489 -7.38 -3.96 -4.63
C TRP A 489 -6.84 -2.59 -4.23
N PHE A 490 -6.44 -2.46 -2.97
CA PHE A 490 -5.88 -1.22 -2.45
C PHE A 490 -4.63 -1.50 -1.62
N THR A 491 -3.79 -0.48 -1.51
CA THR A 491 -2.66 -0.43 -0.59
C THR A 491 -2.58 0.96 0.02
N ALA A 492 -2.09 1.06 1.25
CA ALA A 492 -2.03 2.33 1.96
C ALA A 492 -0.70 2.48 2.67
N GLY A 493 -0.08 3.64 2.47
CA GLY A 493 1.10 4.05 3.21
C GLY A 493 0.76 5.06 4.29
N MET A 494 1.79 5.60 4.93
CA MET A 494 1.60 6.71 5.87
C MET A 494 1.32 7.98 5.07
N GLY A 495 0.05 8.37 5.01
CA GLY A 495 -0.33 9.61 4.32
C GLY A 495 -1.15 9.45 3.06
N PHE A 496 -1.30 8.22 2.55
CA PHE A 496 -1.98 7.99 1.28
C PHE A 496 -2.62 6.60 1.17
N THR A 497 -3.59 6.52 0.27
CA THR A 497 -4.23 5.28 -0.15
C THR A 497 -4.22 5.23 -1.67
N LEU A 498 -3.89 4.07 -2.23
CA LEU A 498 -4.00 3.79 -3.66
C LEU A 498 -5.06 2.71 -3.86
N LEU A 499 -6.07 3.03 -4.67
CA LEU A 499 -7.02 2.07 -5.21
C LEU A 499 -6.59 1.74 -6.63
N VAL A 500 -6.37 0.45 -6.90
CA VAL A 500 -6.02 -0.06 -8.22
C VAL A 500 -7.21 -0.82 -8.76
N ASP A 501 -7.69 -0.41 -9.92
CA ASP A 501 -8.84 -1.02 -10.57
C ASP A 501 -8.58 -1.11 -12.08
N ASP A 502 -8.82 -2.29 -12.64
CA ASP A 502 -8.77 -2.48 -14.08
C ASP A 502 -10.06 -1.99 -14.74
N ASP A 503 -11.15 -1.86 -13.98
CA ASP A 503 -12.43 -1.40 -14.49
C ASP A 503 -12.57 0.14 -14.43
N GLU A 504 -13.19 0.74 -15.45
CA GLU A 504 -13.44 2.20 -15.56
C GLU A 504 -14.61 2.69 -14.67
N ARG A 505 -14.90 1.97 -13.59
CA ARG A 505 -16.14 2.12 -12.82
C ARG A 505 -16.21 3.36 -11.93
N TYR A 506 -15.06 3.96 -11.60
CA TYR A 506 -15.00 5.08 -10.67
C TYR A 506 -15.01 6.45 -11.39
N HIS A 507 -15.85 7.37 -10.92
CA HIS A 507 -15.91 8.73 -11.44
C HIS A 507 -14.95 9.64 -10.66
N ILE A 508 -13.89 10.12 -11.33
CA ILE A 508 -13.10 11.25 -10.85
C ILE A 508 -13.66 12.48 -11.56
N PRO A 509 -14.07 13.54 -10.82
CA PRO A 509 -14.54 14.76 -11.46
C PRO A 509 -13.48 15.29 -12.42
N GLU A 510 -13.88 15.65 -13.64
CA GLU A 510 -12.96 16.16 -14.69
C GLU A 510 -12.15 17.40 -14.25
N THR A 511 -12.66 18.12 -13.25
CA THR A 511 -11.99 19.28 -12.64
C THR A 511 -10.85 18.91 -11.71
N THR A 512 -10.73 17.64 -11.33
CA THR A 512 -9.67 17.16 -10.42
C THR A 512 -8.38 16.97 -11.20
N ARG A 513 -7.35 17.72 -10.81
CA ARG A 513 -6.03 17.58 -11.42
C ARG A 513 -5.43 16.21 -11.10
N PRO A 514 -4.89 15.49 -12.09
CA PRO A 514 -4.18 14.25 -11.83
C PRO A 514 -2.95 14.42 -10.96
N ILE A 515 -2.57 13.35 -10.26
CA ILE A 515 -1.30 13.23 -9.57
C ILE A 515 -0.29 12.70 -10.59
N GLU A 516 0.56 13.58 -11.07
CA GLU A 516 1.61 13.21 -12.00
C GLU A 516 2.89 12.94 -11.22
N LEU A 517 3.33 11.68 -11.17
CA LEU A 517 4.66 11.36 -10.67
C LEU A 517 5.63 11.64 -11.83
N PRO A 518 6.43 12.72 -11.74
CA PRO A 518 7.19 13.21 -12.87
C PRO A 518 8.30 12.22 -13.26
N PRO A 519 8.77 12.28 -14.51
CA PRO A 519 10.07 11.71 -14.81
C PRO A 519 11.14 12.42 -13.98
N GLY A 520 12.03 11.65 -13.36
CA GLY A 520 13.11 12.19 -12.56
C GLY A 520 14.01 13.09 -13.38
N GLU A 521 14.62 14.06 -12.72
CA GLU A 521 15.61 14.94 -13.35
C GLU A 521 16.87 14.18 -13.81
N THR A 522 17.00 12.91 -13.46
CA THR A 522 18.07 12.03 -13.95
C THR A 522 17.90 11.77 -15.46
N ASP A 523 18.75 12.44 -16.25
CA ASP A 523 18.99 12.28 -17.70
C ASP A 523 18.55 10.90 -18.22
N GLN A 524 17.61 10.84 -19.17
CA GLN A 524 17.06 9.61 -19.75
C GLN A 524 18.14 8.62 -20.21
N ARG A 525 19.32 9.12 -20.60
CA ARG A 525 20.50 8.29 -20.94
C ARG A 525 21.04 7.52 -19.74
N LYS A 526 21.02 8.10 -18.54
CA LYS A 526 21.41 7.43 -17.29
C LYS A 526 20.40 6.35 -16.91
N LEU A 527 19.10 6.58 -17.09
CA LEU A 527 18.04 5.58 -16.89
C LEU A 527 18.21 4.38 -17.85
N GLN A 528 18.48 4.64 -19.13
CA GLN A 528 18.78 3.57 -20.10
C GLN A 528 20.08 2.82 -19.76
N ALA A 529 21.16 3.52 -19.42
CA ALA A 529 22.42 2.89 -19.00
C ALA A 529 22.24 2.05 -17.72
N ARG A 530 21.43 2.52 -16.77
CA ARG A 530 21.06 1.79 -15.57
C ARG A 530 20.25 0.53 -15.92
N ARG A 531 19.24 0.64 -16.78
CA ARG A 531 18.48 -0.53 -17.27
C ARG A 531 19.41 -1.55 -17.91
N GLN A 532 20.32 -1.13 -18.78
CA GLN A 532 21.30 -2.02 -19.40
C GLN A 532 22.22 -2.70 -18.37
N ARG A 533 22.69 -1.97 -17.36
CA ARG A 533 23.48 -2.54 -16.26
C ARG A 533 22.68 -3.55 -15.44
N LEU A 534 21.43 -3.24 -15.12
CA LEU A 534 20.52 -4.12 -14.39
C LEU A 534 20.25 -5.40 -15.19
N THR A 535 19.84 -5.29 -16.45
CA THR A 535 19.63 -6.43 -17.36
C THR A 535 20.91 -7.27 -17.52
N LYS A 536 22.09 -6.64 -17.54
CA LYS A 536 23.38 -7.35 -17.62
C LYS A 536 23.76 -8.05 -16.31
N ALA A 537 23.43 -7.47 -15.15
CA ALA A 537 23.72 -8.06 -13.86
C ALA A 537 22.75 -9.20 -13.49
N LEU A 538 21.55 -9.19 -14.06
CA LEU A 538 20.52 -10.22 -13.86
C LEU A 538 20.60 -11.40 -14.84
N LYS A 539 21.29 -11.22 -15.99
CA LYS A 539 21.66 -12.29 -16.92
C LYS A 539 22.97 -12.92 -16.50
#